data_AF-A0A812X5T9-F1
#
_entry.id   AF-A0A812X5T9-F1
#
_cell.length_a   1.000
_cell.length_b   1.000
_cell.length_c   1.000
_cell.angle_alpha   90.00
_cell.angle_beta   90.00
_cell.angle_gamma   90.00
#
_symmetry.space_group_name_H-M   'P 1'
#
loop_
_entity.id
_entity.type
_entity.pdbx_description
1 polymer ?
#
loop_
_entity_poly.entity_id
_entity_poly.type
_entity_poly.pdbx_seq_one_letter_code
_entity_poly.pdbx_strand_id
1 'polypeptide(L)'
;MAALAPPTGYTPIVAFTLCPPGGIFFQVSMYMLDVVNDVVQIGTFIVNKHWWFAGFMVLFIVLSLGVTFISIVEGSKFNTFAPLHEIRLSLKRGVATESFNIVFHIERLIEAPSTGLIGPYGASLLPLSPLQACSALYGLLSSAKVMAEGRLAMEVLNGTNAEPYAFKAVRPVKAALFTAWYFCAFAGELAAFAVVSATLHPCATLLGYILGAAADGVAALWGGLPAVKALGTTALSMVAVPCAMAGTQTKSFFGSKDPPGPGAIPATFILVRFFTWAALCCLDLPQGLLPVGSLGRPMGRKVLRQNFLEPVAACQEALACLSSHTGVSFNAEANTTSIFIREEVGFGPCRWPAAGELNTASTIFNSCLLFLAVVLVPVHMCLITAMLFLNPTYAFQVDNVELREEVKKKSREISKFAAQNEQAAGEHTELSPLPT
;
A
#
# COMPACT_ATOMS: atom_id res chain seq x y z
N MET A 1 -38.25 2.42 7.36
CA MET A 1 -37.87 1.07 6.90
C MET A 1 -37.33 0.31 8.10
N ALA A 2 -38.07 -0.67 8.60
CA ALA A 2 -37.60 -1.52 9.69
C ALA A 2 -36.69 -2.59 9.07
N ALA A 3 -35.37 -2.45 9.26
CA ALA A 3 -34.46 -3.56 9.01
C ALA A 3 -34.90 -4.74 9.88
N LEU A 4 -34.99 -5.95 9.31
CA LEU A 4 -35.24 -7.16 10.09
C LEU A 4 -34.24 -7.20 11.26
N ALA A 5 -34.75 -7.37 12.48
CA ALA A 5 -33.89 -7.48 13.64
C ALA A 5 -32.89 -8.62 13.40
N PRO A 6 -31.58 -8.38 13.60
CA PRO A 6 -30.58 -9.43 13.42
C PRO A 6 -30.95 -10.62 14.31
N PRO A 7 -30.85 -11.87 13.81
CA PRO A 7 -31.21 -13.04 14.60
C PRO A 7 -30.44 -13.05 15.92
N THR A 8 -31.09 -13.47 17.02
CA THR A 8 -30.47 -13.52 18.35
C THR A 8 -29.16 -14.32 18.30
N GLY A 9 -28.03 -13.66 18.58
CA GLY A 9 -26.67 -14.20 18.46
C GLY A 9 -25.87 -13.71 17.25
N TYR A 10 -26.49 -12.96 16.34
CA TYR A 10 -25.85 -12.34 15.19
C TYR A 10 -25.23 -11.00 15.60
N THR A 11 -23.93 -10.99 15.86
CA THR A 11 -23.18 -9.73 15.83
C THR A 11 -23.11 -9.31 14.37
N PRO A 12 -23.65 -8.13 13.97
CA PRO A 12 -23.41 -7.62 12.64
C PRO A 12 -21.90 -7.65 12.43
N ILE A 13 -21.47 -8.35 11.39
CA ILE A 13 -20.05 -8.52 11.07
C ILE A 13 -19.47 -7.11 11.10
N VAL A 14 -18.47 -6.88 11.97
CA VAL A 14 -17.83 -5.58 12.20
C VAL A 14 -17.38 -4.90 10.89
N ALA A 15 -17.28 -5.67 9.81
CA ALA A 15 -17.05 -5.21 8.44
C ALA A 15 -18.17 -4.34 7.83
N PHE A 16 -19.37 -4.26 8.40
CA PHE A 16 -20.51 -3.55 7.76
C PHE A 16 -21.31 -2.66 8.71
N THR A 17 -20.70 -2.17 9.80
CA THR A 17 -21.26 -1.04 10.53
C THR A 17 -21.25 0.21 9.63
N LEU A 18 -22.35 0.97 9.61
CA LEU A 18 -22.47 2.27 8.94
C LEU A 18 -21.39 3.28 9.35
N CYS A 19 -20.73 3.06 10.49
CA CYS A 19 -19.66 3.86 11.06
C CYS A 19 -18.30 3.12 11.09
N PRO A 20 -17.19 3.89 11.09
CA PRO A 20 -15.81 3.39 10.96
C PRO A 20 -15.42 2.31 11.98
N PRO A 21 -14.43 1.45 11.66
CA PRO A 21 -13.40 1.64 10.60
C PRO A 21 -13.64 0.87 9.28
N GLY A 22 -14.78 0.20 9.08
CA GLY A 22 -14.97 -0.74 7.96
C GLY A 22 -16.16 -0.51 7.01
N GLY A 23 -17.05 0.45 7.31
CA GLY A 23 -18.31 0.61 6.57
C GLY A 23 -18.19 1.12 5.14
N ILE A 24 -19.24 0.90 4.34
CA ILE A 24 -19.36 1.37 2.94
C ILE A 24 -19.15 2.89 2.85
N PHE A 25 -19.69 3.68 3.79
CA PHE A 25 -19.46 5.14 3.84
C PHE A 25 -18.00 5.50 4.03
N PHE A 26 -17.26 4.76 4.86
CA PHE A 26 -15.85 5.00 5.06
C PHE A 26 -15.05 4.68 3.79
N GLN A 27 -15.38 3.58 3.10
CA GLN A 27 -14.75 3.23 1.83
C GLN A 27 -15.02 4.26 0.73
N VAL A 28 -16.26 4.70 0.58
CA VAL A 28 -16.63 5.74 -0.40
C VAL A 28 -15.95 7.07 -0.06
N SER A 29 -15.91 7.48 1.21
CA SER A 29 -15.23 8.71 1.63
C SER A 29 -13.72 8.64 1.39
N MET A 30 -13.08 7.50 1.67
CA MET A 30 -11.67 7.28 1.36
C MET A 30 -11.41 7.39 -0.14
N TYR A 31 -12.23 6.72 -0.96
CA TYR A 31 -12.13 6.80 -2.41
C TYR A 31 -12.25 8.24 -2.94
N MET A 32 -13.19 9.03 -2.39
CA MET A 32 -13.32 10.45 -2.77
C MET A 32 -12.10 11.28 -2.35
N LEU A 33 -11.51 10.99 -1.18
CA LEU A 33 -10.28 11.64 -0.74
C LEU A 33 -9.09 11.26 -1.61
N ASP A 34 -9.01 10.00 -2.08
CA ASP A 34 -7.97 9.53 -3.00
C ASP A 34 -8.07 10.27 -4.34
N VAL A 35 -9.27 10.42 -4.92
CA VAL A 35 -9.49 11.21 -6.14
C VAL A 35 -9.06 12.67 -5.95
N VAL A 36 -9.44 13.30 -4.84
CA VAL A 36 -9.04 14.69 -4.54
C VAL A 36 -7.51 14.78 -4.40
N ASN A 37 -6.91 13.81 -3.71
CA ASN A 37 -5.47 13.75 -3.54
C ASN A 37 -4.74 13.64 -4.89
N ASP A 38 -5.21 12.78 -5.78
CA ASP A 38 -4.62 12.61 -7.12
C ASP A 38 -4.69 13.90 -7.94
N VAL A 39 -5.81 14.62 -7.88
CA VAL A 39 -5.94 15.94 -8.53
C VAL A 39 -4.93 16.94 -7.96
N VAL A 40 -4.74 16.95 -6.63
CA VAL A 40 -3.75 17.83 -5.97
C VAL A 40 -2.32 17.45 -6.38
N GLN A 41 -1.99 16.17 -6.47
CA GLN A 41 -0.65 15.71 -6.88
C GLN A 41 -0.38 16.03 -8.36
N ILE A 42 -1.33 15.75 -9.25
CA ILE A 42 -1.22 16.09 -10.68
C ILE A 42 -1.09 17.61 -10.86
N GLY A 43 -1.94 18.39 -10.19
CA GLY A 43 -1.88 19.85 -10.20
C GLY A 43 -0.53 20.37 -9.69
N THR A 44 0.02 19.75 -8.65
CA THR A 44 1.36 20.06 -8.12
C THR A 44 2.45 19.83 -9.16
N PHE A 45 2.42 18.72 -9.88
CA PHE A 45 3.38 18.45 -10.95
C PHE A 45 3.24 19.42 -12.13
N ILE A 46 2.01 19.76 -12.53
CA ILE A 46 1.73 20.75 -13.58
C ILE A 46 2.27 22.13 -13.20
N VAL A 47 1.97 22.61 -12.00
CA VAL A 47 2.41 23.94 -11.52
C VAL A 47 3.93 24.03 -11.47
N ASN A 48 4.60 22.95 -11.09
CA ASN A 48 6.07 22.88 -11.07
C ASN A 48 6.69 22.53 -12.44
N LYS A 49 5.90 22.45 -13.52
CA LYS A 49 6.34 22.14 -14.90
C LYS A 49 6.94 20.73 -15.08
N HIS A 50 6.55 19.78 -14.23
CA HIS A 50 6.92 18.37 -14.34
C HIS A 50 5.86 17.55 -15.08
N TRP A 51 5.71 17.84 -16.38
CA TRP A 51 4.67 17.25 -17.24
C TRP A 51 4.74 15.72 -17.33
N TRP A 52 5.94 15.14 -17.24
CA TRP A 52 6.12 13.69 -17.26
C TRP A 52 5.45 12.99 -16.06
N PHE A 53 5.63 13.51 -14.84
CA PHE A 53 5.00 12.94 -13.65
C PHE A 53 3.48 13.06 -13.70
N ALA A 54 2.98 14.25 -14.07
CA ALA A 54 1.54 14.46 -14.27
C ALA A 54 0.98 13.50 -15.34
N GLY A 55 1.67 13.36 -16.48
CA GLY A 55 1.27 12.48 -17.57
C GLY A 55 1.21 11.00 -17.16
N PHE A 56 2.22 10.52 -16.42
CA PHE A 56 2.21 9.14 -15.91
C PHE A 56 1.08 8.91 -14.90
N MET A 57 0.84 9.82 -13.96
CA MET A 57 -0.28 9.69 -13.02
C MET A 57 -1.63 9.64 -13.76
N VAL A 58 -1.86 10.56 -14.70
CA VAL A 58 -3.10 10.57 -15.51
C VAL A 58 -3.24 9.27 -16.30
N LEU A 59 -2.15 8.76 -16.90
CA LEU A 59 -2.18 7.50 -17.64
C LEU A 59 -2.62 6.33 -16.75
N PHE A 60 -2.07 6.20 -15.54
CA PHE A 60 -2.45 5.11 -14.63
C PHE A 60 -3.87 5.22 -14.10
N ILE A 61 -4.35 6.45 -13.83
CA ILE A 61 -5.75 6.69 -13.46
C ILE A 61 -6.68 6.28 -14.61
N VAL A 62 -6.40 6.73 -15.84
CA VAL A 62 -7.20 6.38 -17.03
C VAL A 62 -7.18 4.88 -17.30
N LEU A 63 -6.01 4.23 -17.15
CA LEU A 63 -5.87 2.79 -17.30
C LEU A 63 -6.69 2.03 -16.23
N SER A 64 -6.60 2.46 -14.97
CA SER A 64 -7.37 1.88 -13.86
C SER A 64 -8.88 2.00 -14.11
N LEU A 65 -9.35 3.18 -14.51
CA LEU A 65 -10.75 3.42 -14.85
C LEU A 65 -11.20 2.59 -16.05
N GLY A 66 -10.38 2.50 -17.10
CA GLY A 66 -10.68 1.71 -18.30
C GLY A 66 -10.79 0.22 -18.00
N VAL A 67 -9.83 -0.35 -17.25
CA VAL A 67 -9.87 -1.76 -16.83
C VAL A 67 -11.06 -2.01 -15.92
N THR A 68 -11.32 -1.13 -14.96
CA THR A 68 -12.48 -1.21 -14.06
C THR A 68 -13.80 -1.24 -14.85
N PHE A 69 -13.95 -0.33 -15.82
CA PHE A 69 -15.14 -0.27 -16.65
C PHE A 69 -15.34 -1.57 -17.45
N ILE A 70 -14.29 -2.07 -18.11
CA ILE A 70 -14.35 -3.33 -18.87
C ILE A 70 -14.72 -4.49 -17.96
N SER A 71 -14.03 -4.65 -16.82
CA SER A 71 -14.27 -5.76 -15.89
C SER A 71 -15.69 -5.74 -15.30
N ILE A 72 -16.28 -4.56 -15.08
CA ILE A 72 -17.66 -4.46 -14.60
C ILE A 72 -18.65 -4.74 -15.72
N VAL A 73 -18.41 -4.26 -16.94
CA VAL A 73 -19.28 -4.58 -18.08
C VAL A 73 -19.30 -6.08 -18.32
N GLU A 74 -18.14 -6.75 -18.29
CA GLU A 74 -18.03 -8.21 -18.43
C GLU A 74 -18.64 -8.98 -17.25
N GLY A 75 -18.53 -8.46 -16.03
CA GLY A 75 -19.00 -9.11 -14.81
C GLY A 75 -20.47 -8.82 -14.45
N SER A 76 -21.06 -7.75 -14.98
CA SER A 76 -22.43 -7.34 -14.63
C SER A 76 -23.46 -8.04 -15.52
N LYS A 77 -24.54 -8.55 -14.90
CA LYS A 77 -25.67 -9.12 -15.66
C LYS A 77 -26.40 -8.11 -16.55
N PHE A 78 -26.23 -6.81 -16.27
CA PHE A 78 -26.95 -5.72 -16.92
C PHE A 78 -26.11 -4.94 -17.93
N ASN A 79 -24.83 -5.29 -18.12
CA ASN A 79 -23.88 -4.57 -19.00
C ASN A 79 -23.81 -3.04 -18.74
N THR A 80 -24.20 -2.57 -17.55
CA THR A 80 -24.27 -1.14 -17.22
C THR A 80 -23.55 -0.86 -15.91
N PHE A 81 -22.60 0.08 -15.94
CA PHE A 81 -21.95 0.58 -14.72
C PHE A 81 -22.84 1.61 -14.02
N ALA A 82 -23.42 1.22 -12.88
CA ALA A 82 -24.25 2.11 -12.05
C ALA A 82 -23.72 2.14 -10.60
N PRO A 83 -22.62 2.87 -10.32
CA PRO A 83 -21.93 2.83 -9.02
C PRO A 83 -22.82 3.26 -7.85
N LEU A 84 -23.69 4.26 -8.06
CA LEU A 84 -24.67 4.68 -7.04
C LEU A 84 -25.72 3.60 -6.76
N HIS A 85 -26.10 2.83 -7.78
CA HIS A 85 -27.00 1.69 -7.60
C HIS A 85 -26.30 0.59 -6.81
N GLU A 86 -25.05 0.24 -7.16
CA GLU A 86 -24.24 -0.76 -6.45
C GLU A 86 -23.98 -0.40 -4.98
N ILE A 87 -23.73 0.88 -4.68
CA ILE A 87 -23.59 1.37 -3.29
C ILE A 87 -24.91 1.19 -2.53
N ARG A 88 -26.04 1.60 -3.12
CA ARG A 88 -27.37 1.43 -2.51
C ARG A 88 -27.68 -0.04 -2.27
N LEU A 89 -27.39 -0.89 -3.26
CA LEU A 89 -27.61 -2.32 -3.18
C LEU A 89 -26.72 -2.95 -2.10
N SER A 90 -25.44 -2.57 -2.02
CA SER A 90 -24.53 -3.01 -0.96
C SER A 90 -25.02 -2.61 0.43
N LEU A 91 -25.51 -1.37 0.58
CA LEU A 91 -26.08 -0.88 1.83
C LEU A 91 -27.35 -1.66 2.24
N LYS A 92 -28.23 -1.97 1.28
CA LYS A 92 -29.44 -2.77 1.54
C LYS A 92 -29.11 -4.23 1.89
N ARG A 93 -28.15 -4.84 1.18
CA ARG A 93 -27.70 -6.22 1.43
C ARG A 93 -26.99 -6.37 2.77
N GLY A 94 -26.37 -5.28 3.25
CA GLY A 94 -25.46 -5.31 4.39
C GLY A 94 -24.12 -5.99 4.08
N VAL A 95 -23.84 -6.22 2.78
CA VAL A 95 -22.58 -6.77 2.25
C VAL A 95 -22.26 -6.11 0.90
N ALA A 96 -20.97 -6.01 0.56
CA ALA A 96 -20.54 -5.50 -0.74
C ALA A 96 -21.04 -6.39 -1.89
N THR A 97 -21.48 -5.78 -3.00
CA THR A 97 -21.78 -6.51 -4.23
C THR A 97 -20.50 -6.96 -4.94
N GLU A 98 -20.62 -7.94 -5.83
CA GLU A 98 -19.50 -8.41 -6.65
C GLU A 98 -18.94 -7.28 -7.53
N SER A 99 -19.80 -6.49 -8.17
CA SER A 99 -19.40 -5.33 -8.95
C SER A 99 -18.67 -4.28 -8.11
N PHE A 100 -19.14 -4.03 -6.89
CA PHE A 100 -18.46 -3.13 -5.95
C PHE A 100 -17.06 -3.66 -5.59
N ASN A 101 -16.94 -4.97 -5.31
CA ASN A 101 -15.64 -5.59 -5.04
C ASN A 101 -14.68 -5.52 -6.24
N ILE A 102 -15.17 -5.64 -7.48
CA ILE A 102 -14.36 -5.50 -8.70
C ILE A 102 -13.77 -4.09 -8.81
N VAL A 103 -14.57 -3.03 -8.56
CA VAL A 103 -14.09 -1.63 -8.57
C VAL A 103 -12.86 -1.47 -7.68
N PHE A 104 -12.98 -1.86 -6.40
CA PHE A 104 -11.87 -1.74 -5.46
C PHE A 104 -10.71 -2.69 -5.79
N HIS A 105 -10.97 -3.85 -6.40
CA HIS A 105 -9.91 -4.78 -6.75
C HIS A 105 -8.93 -4.19 -7.79
N ILE A 106 -9.45 -3.53 -8.82
CA ILE A 106 -8.62 -2.92 -9.86
C ILE A 106 -7.86 -1.70 -9.32
N GLU A 107 -8.51 -0.85 -8.54
CA GLU A 107 -7.88 0.27 -7.82
C GLU A 107 -6.69 -0.22 -6.97
N ARG A 108 -6.88 -1.33 -6.24
CA ARG A 108 -5.86 -1.93 -5.38
C ARG A 108 -4.63 -2.47 -6.10
N LEU A 109 -4.76 -2.82 -7.38
CA LEU A 109 -3.70 -3.46 -8.16
C LEU A 109 -3.00 -2.53 -9.14
N ILE A 110 -3.69 -1.49 -9.63
CA ILE A 110 -3.20 -0.64 -10.71
C ILE A 110 -2.98 0.79 -10.23
N GLU A 111 -4.04 1.45 -9.76
CA GLU A 111 -3.98 2.88 -9.42
C GLU A 111 -3.17 3.13 -8.16
N ALA A 112 -3.60 2.58 -7.01
CA ALA A 112 -2.98 2.84 -5.72
C ALA A 112 -1.47 2.58 -5.73
N PRO A 113 -0.95 1.47 -6.31
CA PRO A 113 0.48 1.26 -6.37
C PRO A 113 1.20 2.30 -7.24
N SER A 114 0.57 2.75 -8.33
CA SER A 114 1.17 3.70 -9.26
C SER A 114 1.20 5.11 -8.68
N THR A 115 0.12 5.56 -8.07
CA THR A 115 0.04 6.87 -7.39
C THR A 115 0.95 6.88 -6.16
N GLY A 116 0.97 5.79 -5.38
CA GLY A 116 1.87 5.59 -4.25
C GLY A 116 3.36 5.52 -4.60
N LEU A 117 3.72 5.15 -5.83
CA LEU A 117 5.11 5.17 -6.31
C LEU A 117 5.50 6.53 -6.90
N ILE A 118 4.69 7.04 -7.83
CA ILE A 118 5.01 8.23 -8.62
C ILE A 118 4.90 9.49 -7.77
N GLY A 119 3.83 9.61 -6.97
CA GLY A 119 3.56 10.78 -6.14
C GLY A 119 4.72 11.08 -5.18
N PRO A 120 5.08 10.15 -4.27
CA PRO A 120 6.15 10.37 -3.32
C PRO A 120 7.54 10.53 -3.95
N TYR A 121 7.84 9.76 -5.00
CA TYR A 121 9.09 9.92 -5.76
C TYR A 121 9.17 11.32 -6.37
N GLY A 122 8.17 11.71 -7.16
CA GLY A 122 8.13 13.02 -7.79
C GLY A 122 8.16 14.14 -6.77
N ALA A 123 7.38 14.03 -5.68
CA ALA A 123 7.33 15.02 -4.61
C ALA A 123 8.68 15.21 -3.92
N SER A 124 9.47 14.13 -3.74
CA SER A 124 10.81 14.22 -3.12
C SER A 124 11.82 15.04 -3.93
N LEU A 125 11.52 15.31 -5.21
CA LEU A 125 12.36 16.10 -6.11
C LEU A 125 11.93 17.57 -6.21
N LEU A 126 10.85 17.97 -5.51
CA LEU A 126 10.26 19.30 -5.63
C LEU A 126 10.37 20.10 -4.33
N PRO A 127 10.40 21.44 -4.42
CA PRO A 127 10.08 22.29 -3.29
C PRO A 127 8.56 22.28 -3.03
N LEU A 128 8.13 21.50 -2.03
CA LEU A 128 6.73 21.27 -1.67
C LEU A 128 6.18 22.36 -0.75
N SER A 129 4.94 22.79 -0.94
CA SER A 129 4.18 23.48 0.12
C SER A 129 3.74 22.48 1.20
N PRO A 130 3.32 22.94 2.41
CA PRO A 130 2.80 22.04 3.44
C PRO A 130 1.64 21.16 2.95
N LEU A 131 0.72 21.73 2.17
CA LEU A 131 -0.41 20.98 1.60
C LEU A 131 0.07 19.90 0.61
N GLN A 132 1.08 20.21 -0.19
CA GLN A 132 1.65 19.26 -1.16
C GLN A 132 2.40 18.12 -0.45
N ALA A 133 3.16 18.43 0.61
CA ALA A 133 3.81 17.43 1.44
C ALA A 133 2.79 16.51 2.14
N CYS A 134 1.73 17.08 2.71
CA CYS A 134 0.64 16.30 3.31
C CYS A 134 -0.08 15.41 2.28
N SER A 135 -0.37 15.94 1.09
CA SER A 135 -0.97 15.19 -0.01
C SER A 135 -0.06 14.05 -0.49
N ALA A 136 1.23 14.30 -0.68
CA ALA A 136 2.18 13.24 -1.06
C ALA A 136 2.27 12.13 0.00
N LEU A 137 2.31 12.49 1.28
CA LEU A 137 2.36 11.53 2.38
C LEU A 137 1.03 10.77 2.53
N TYR A 138 -0.11 11.45 2.40
CA TYR A 138 -1.42 10.81 2.39
C TYR A 138 -1.52 9.81 1.24
N GLY A 139 -1.14 10.21 0.02
CA GLY A 139 -1.12 9.32 -1.14
C GLY A 139 -0.27 8.07 -0.90
N LEU A 140 0.92 8.21 -0.30
CA LEU A 140 1.77 7.06 0.07
C LEU A 140 1.05 6.11 1.04
N LEU A 141 0.51 6.65 2.14
CA LEU A 141 -0.09 5.84 3.20
C LEU A 141 -1.43 5.23 2.77
N SER A 142 -2.26 5.98 2.04
CA SER A 142 -3.52 5.48 1.48
C SER A 142 -3.24 4.34 0.50
N SER A 143 -2.26 4.53 -0.39
CA SER A 143 -1.82 3.49 -1.33
C SER A 143 -1.34 2.23 -0.61
N ALA A 144 -0.47 2.38 0.40
CA ALA A 144 0.01 1.25 1.20
C ALA A 144 -1.12 0.48 1.90
N LYS A 145 -2.13 1.20 2.41
CA LYS A 145 -3.32 0.59 3.04
C LYS A 145 -4.13 -0.20 2.03
N VAL A 146 -4.44 0.42 0.89
CA VAL A 146 -5.22 -0.19 -0.19
C VAL A 146 -4.50 -1.43 -0.71
N MET A 147 -3.19 -1.37 -0.93
CA MET A 147 -2.35 -2.52 -1.30
C MET A 147 -2.35 -3.62 -0.25
N ALA A 148 -2.30 -3.28 1.04
CA ALA A 148 -2.34 -4.25 2.14
C ALA A 148 -3.66 -5.02 2.19
N GLU A 149 -4.78 -4.31 2.03
CA GLU A 149 -6.10 -4.92 1.93
C GLU A 149 -6.23 -5.80 0.69
N GLY A 150 -5.75 -5.32 -0.46
CA GLY A 150 -5.72 -6.07 -1.71
C GLY A 150 -4.88 -7.33 -1.63
N ARG A 151 -3.71 -7.26 -0.99
CA ARG A 151 -2.85 -8.42 -0.78
C ARG A 151 -3.53 -9.49 0.08
N LEU A 152 -4.10 -9.10 1.22
CA LEU A 152 -4.84 -10.01 2.08
C LEU A 152 -6.02 -10.63 1.34
N ALA A 153 -6.75 -9.83 0.56
CA ALA A 153 -7.88 -10.30 -0.24
C ALA A 153 -7.46 -11.35 -1.28
N MET A 154 -6.40 -11.10 -2.05
CA MET A 154 -5.87 -12.05 -3.03
C MET A 154 -5.43 -13.36 -2.39
N GLU A 155 -4.81 -13.29 -1.21
CA GLU A 155 -4.36 -14.48 -0.50
C GLU A 155 -5.52 -15.36 -0.05
N VAL A 156 -6.58 -14.76 0.52
CA VAL A 156 -7.80 -15.48 0.89
C VAL A 156 -8.48 -16.06 -0.35
N LEU A 157 -8.65 -15.25 -1.40
CA LEU A 157 -9.33 -15.66 -2.62
C LEU A 157 -8.63 -16.84 -3.29
N ASN A 158 -7.31 -16.74 -3.52
CA ASN A 158 -6.55 -17.80 -4.20
C ASN A 158 -6.44 -19.07 -3.33
N GLY A 159 -6.38 -18.93 -2.01
CA GLY A 159 -6.29 -20.05 -1.09
C GLY A 159 -7.61 -20.79 -0.87
N THR A 160 -8.75 -20.07 -0.90
CA THR A 160 -10.02 -20.62 -0.41
C THR A 160 -11.14 -20.62 -1.46
N ASN A 161 -11.09 -19.75 -2.48
CA ASN A 161 -12.21 -19.33 -3.33
C ASN A 161 -13.38 -18.74 -2.52
N ALA A 162 -13.08 -18.17 -1.35
CA ALA A 162 -14.04 -17.50 -0.50
C ALA A 162 -13.75 -16.00 -0.46
N GLU A 163 -14.76 -15.23 -0.04
CA GLU A 163 -14.63 -13.79 0.02
C GLU A 163 -13.74 -13.34 1.20
N PRO A 164 -12.90 -12.31 1.05
CA PRO A 164 -11.94 -11.86 2.07
C PRO A 164 -12.56 -11.51 3.43
N TYR A 165 -13.80 -11.01 3.42
CA TYR A 165 -14.51 -10.68 4.66
C TYR A 165 -14.85 -11.93 5.49
N ALA A 166 -14.93 -13.11 4.88
CA ALA A 166 -15.15 -14.36 5.61
C ALA A 166 -13.95 -14.67 6.51
N PHE A 167 -12.74 -14.46 6.01
CA PHE A 167 -11.53 -14.59 6.82
C PHE A 167 -11.48 -13.56 7.96
N LYS A 168 -11.83 -12.30 7.69
CA LYS A 168 -11.93 -11.26 8.73
C LYS A 168 -12.97 -11.61 9.81
N ALA A 169 -14.06 -12.28 9.44
CA ALA A 169 -15.08 -12.73 10.39
C ALA A 169 -14.61 -13.93 11.24
N VAL A 170 -13.88 -14.88 10.65
CA VAL A 170 -13.40 -16.09 11.35
C VAL A 170 -12.18 -15.81 12.24
N ARG A 171 -11.25 -14.96 11.77
CA ARG A 171 -9.98 -14.64 12.44
C ARG A 171 -9.71 -13.13 12.42
N PRO A 172 -10.53 -12.29 13.08
CA PRO A 172 -10.41 -10.82 13.00
C PRO A 172 -9.06 -10.29 13.48
N VAL A 173 -8.54 -10.80 14.60
CA VAL A 173 -7.23 -10.38 15.13
C VAL A 173 -6.10 -10.76 14.18
N LYS A 174 -6.13 -11.97 13.62
CA LYS A 174 -5.12 -12.45 12.67
C LYS A 174 -5.16 -11.64 11.37
N ALA A 175 -6.35 -11.37 10.86
CA ALA A 175 -6.54 -10.51 9.70
C ALA A 175 -6.03 -9.08 9.95
N ALA A 176 -6.31 -8.50 11.12
CA ALA A 176 -5.84 -7.16 11.49
C ALA A 176 -4.31 -7.10 11.59
N LEU A 177 -3.67 -8.06 12.28
CA LEU A 177 -2.22 -8.13 12.41
C LEU A 177 -1.52 -8.22 11.06
N PHE A 178 -2.02 -9.07 10.15
CA PHE A 178 -1.44 -9.20 8.81
C PHE A 178 -1.74 -8.00 7.92
N THR A 179 -2.92 -7.39 8.05
CA THR A 179 -3.20 -6.12 7.35
C THR A 179 -2.23 -5.03 7.82
N ALA A 180 -1.97 -4.92 9.12
CA ALA A 180 -1.01 -3.98 9.67
C ALA A 180 0.42 -4.27 9.22
N TRP A 181 0.82 -5.55 9.18
CA TRP A 181 2.12 -5.94 8.65
C TRP A 181 2.25 -5.59 7.16
N TYR A 182 1.29 -5.99 6.31
CA TYR A 182 1.31 -5.65 4.90
C TYR A 182 1.29 -4.14 4.67
N PHE A 183 0.54 -3.38 5.49
CA PHE A 183 0.54 -1.92 5.44
C PHE A 183 1.93 -1.35 5.72
N CYS A 184 2.58 -1.78 6.81
CA CYS A 184 3.94 -1.35 7.13
C CYS A 184 4.94 -1.77 6.05
N ALA A 185 4.79 -2.98 5.50
CA ALA A 185 5.63 -3.48 4.41
C ALA A 185 5.50 -2.61 3.16
N PHE A 186 4.28 -2.34 2.69
CA PHE A 186 4.05 -1.52 1.51
C PHE A 186 4.42 -0.05 1.74
N ALA A 187 4.15 0.51 2.93
CA ALA A 187 4.59 1.86 3.25
C ALA A 187 6.12 1.97 3.24
N GLY A 188 6.82 0.98 3.79
CA GLY A 188 8.28 0.88 3.73
C GLY A 188 8.81 0.71 2.30
N GLU A 189 8.19 -0.16 1.49
CA GLU A 189 8.53 -0.39 0.09
C GLU A 189 8.35 0.88 -0.77
N LEU A 190 7.20 1.56 -0.66
CA LEU A 190 6.92 2.79 -1.39
C LEU A 190 7.89 3.91 -0.97
N ALA A 191 8.15 4.06 0.33
CA ALA A 191 9.10 5.03 0.83
C ALA A 191 10.54 4.72 0.37
N ALA A 192 10.96 3.45 0.45
CA ALA A 192 12.27 3.02 -0.02
C ALA A 192 12.42 3.22 -1.52
N PHE A 193 11.38 2.91 -2.31
CA PHE A 193 11.39 3.20 -3.74
C PHE A 193 11.59 4.68 -4.01
N ALA A 194 10.86 5.56 -3.33
CA ALA A 194 10.99 7.00 -3.51
C ALA A 194 12.42 7.47 -3.18
N VAL A 195 12.96 7.05 -2.03
CA VAL A 195 14.32 7.42 -1.57
C VAL A 195 15.39 6.90 -2.54
N VAL A 196 15.33 5.63 -2.92
CA VAL A 196 16.32 5.00 -3.80
C VAL A 196 16.20 5.55 -5.22
N SER A 197 14.98 5.77 -5.73
CA SER A 197 14.77 6.37 -7.06
C SER A 197 15.26 7.82 -7.12
N ALA A 198 15.05 8.59 -6.05
CA ALA A 198 15.57 9.94 -5.94
C ALA A 198 17.11 9.97 -5.88
N THR A 199 17.71 8.99 -5.19
CA THR A 199 19.17 8.84 -5.00
C THR A 199 19.89 8.31 -6.25
N LEU A 200 19.30 7.34 -6.95
CA LEU A 200 19.89 6.65 -8.09
C LEU A 200 19.20 7.10 -9.38
N HIS A 201 18.31 6.28 -9.91
CA HIS A 201 17.39 6.62 -10.98
C HIS A 201 16.28 5.55 -10.97
N PRO A 202 15.03 5.88 -11.33
CA PRO A 202 13.97 4.88 -11.43
C PRO A 202 14.38 3.67 -12.28
N CYS A 203 15.07 3.86 -13.40
CA CYS A 203 15.58 2.76 -14.23
C CYS A 203 16.47 1.76 -13.47
N ALA A 204 17.32 2.22 -12.53
CA ALA A 204 18.13 1.33 -11.72
C ALA A 204 17.28 0.57 -10.69
N THR A 205 16.28 1.24 -10.10
CA THR A 205 15.37 0.61 -9.12
C THR A 205 14.42 -0.41 -9.76
N LEU A 206 13.92 -0.13 -10.96
CA LEU A 206 12.98 -0.96 -11.71
C LEU A 206 13.57 -2.32 -12.08
N LEU A 207 14.89 -2.41 -12.31
CA LEU A 207 15.57 -3.69 -12.52
C LEU A 207 15.37 -4.64 -11.33
N GLY A 208 15.35 -4.11 -10.10
CA GLY A 208 15.06 -4.91 -8.90
C GLY A 208 13.65 -5.50 -8.91
N TYR A 209 12.65 -4.74 -9.37
CA TYR A 209 11.28 -5.24 -9.51
C TYR A 209 11.11 -6.23 -10.65
N ILE A 210 11.79 -6.02 -11.77
CA ILE A 210 11.82 -6.97 -12.90
C ILE A 210 12.39 -8.32 -12.45
N LEU A 211 13.48 -8.30 -11.67
CA LEU A 211 14.06 -9.53 -11.09
C LEU A 211 13.09 -10.21 -10.12
N GLY A 212 12.35 -9.43 -9.31
CA GLY A 212 11.29 -9.98 -8.45
C GLY A 212 10.15 -10.63 -9.24
N ALA A 213 9.69 -10.01 -10.33
CA ALA A 213 8.68 -10.58 -11.22
C ALA A 213 9.17 -11.84 -11.95
N ALA A 214 10.45 -11.89 -12.32
CA ALA A 214 11.07 -13.08 -12.86
C ALA A 214 11.14 -14.19 -11.80
N ALA A 215 11.50 -13.87 -10.56
CA ALA A 215 11.53 -14.83 -9.45
C ALA A 215 10.15 -15.44 -9.17
N ASP A 216 9.07 -14.67 -9.29
CA ASP A 216 7.70 -15.16 -9.23
C ASP A 216 7.37 -16.16 -10.34
N GLY A 217 7.77 -15.87 -11.59
CA GLY A 217 7.58 -16.79 -12.72
C GLY A 217 8.41 -18.07 -12.58
N VAL A 218 9.64 -17.96 -12.07
CA VAL A 218 10.50 -19.11 -11.75
C VAL A 218 9.87 -19.97 -10.66
N ALA A 219 9.34 -19.35 -9.60
CA ALA A 219 8.62 -20.07 -8.56
C ALA A 219 7.38 -20.78 -9.12
N ALA A 220 6.60 -20.11 -9.96
CA ALA A 220 5.46 -20.71 -10.65
C ALA A 220 5.86 -21.91 -11.52
N LEU A 221 6.93 -21.78 -12.33
CA LEU A 221 7.47 -22.86 -13.16
C LEU A 221 7.92 -24.04 -12.29
N TRP A 222 8.62 -23.76 -11.18
CA TRP A 222 9.05 -24.77 -10.22
C TRP A 222 7.87 -25.52 -9.59
N GLY A 223 6.78 -24.78 -9.32
CA GLY A 223 5.53 -25.36 -8.84
C GLY A 223 4.89 -26.34 -9.82
N GLY A 224 5.27 -26.33 -11.09
CA GLY A 224 4.73 -27.19 -12.15
C GLY A 224 3.78 -26.48 -13.12
N LEU A 225 3.70 -25.14 -13.09
CA LEU A 225 2.94 -24.40 -14.10
C LEU A 225 3.61 -24.52 -15.48
N PRO A 226 2.83 -24.73 -16.56
CA PRO A 226 3.36 -24.67 -17.92
C PRO A 226 4.09 -23.34 -18.18
N ALA A 227 5.17 -23.37 -18.97
CA ALA A 227 6.02 -22.20 -19.25
C ALA A 227 5.22 -20.97 -19.72
N VAL A 228 4.18 -21.16 -20.54
CA VAL A 228 3.31 -20.06 -21.00
C VAL A 228 2.57 -19.40 -19.84
N LYS A 229 2.07 -20.18 -18.87
CA LYS A 229 1.39 -19.65 -17.68
C LYS A 229 2.39 -19.00 -16.72
N ALA A 230 3.58 -19.58 -16.56
CA ALA A 230 4.65 -18.98 -15.76
C ALA A 230 5.10 -17.61 -16.33
N LEU A 231 5.22 -17.50 -17.65
CA LEU A 231 5.47 -16.23 -18.34
C LEU A 231 4.34 -15.23 -18.10
N GLY A 232 3.09 -15.71 -18.14
CA GLY A 232 1.91 -14.93 -17.76
C GLY A 232 2.00 -14.39 -16.33
N THR A 233 2.45 -15.20 -15.37
CA THR A 233 2.69 -14.77 -13.98
C THR A 233 3.76 -13.69 -13.91
N THR A 234 4.88 -13.83 -14.61
CA THR A 234 5.91 -12.78 -14.68
C THR A 234 5.38 -11.48 -15.26
N ALA A 235 4.67 -11.56 -16.39
CA ALA A 235 4.07 -10.40 -17.04
C ALA A 235 3.05 -9.72 -16.11
N LEU A 236 2.21 -10.50 -15.43
CA LEU A 236 1.26 -9.99 -14.46
C LEU A 236 1.98 -9.32 -13.28
N SER A 237 3.04 -9.91 -12.73
CA SER A 237 3.82 -9.30 -11.64
C SER A 237 4.51 -8.00 -12.08
N MET A 238 4.89 -7.86 -13.36
CA MET A 238 5.44 -6.60 -13.89
C MET A 238 4.39 -5.48 -13.96
N VAL A 239 3.14 -5.81 -14.25
CA VAL A 239 2.03 -4.83 -14.35
C VAL A 239 1.43 -4.54 -12.98
N ALA A 240 1.21 -5.58 -12.17
CA ALA A 240 0.68 -5.49 -10.82
C ALA A 240 1.84 -5.28 -9.82
N VAL A 241 2.22 -4.02 -9.63
CA VAL A 241 3.30 -3.59 -8.73
C VAL A 241 3.25 -4.25 -7.32
N PRO A 242 2.09 -4.43 -6.65
CA PRO A 242 2.04 -5.10 -5.34
C PRO A 242 2.52 -6.55 -5.39
N CYS A 243 2.31 -7.21 -6.53
CA CYS A 243 2.79 -8.56 -6.78
C CYS A 243 4.31 -8.59 -6.95
N ALA A 244 4.92 -7.62 -7.65
CA ALA A 244 6.38 -7.50 -7.70
C ALA A 244 7.01 -7.09 -6.36
N MET A 245 6.28 -6.34 -5.53
CA MET A 245 6.75 -5.93 -4.19
C MET A 245 6.73 -7.08 -3.20
N ALA A 246 5.58 -7.76 -3.07
CA ALA A 246 5.37 -8.79 -2.06
C ALA A 246 5.64 -10.21 -2.56
N GLY A 247 5.68 -10.45 -3.88
CA GLY A 247 5.69 -11.77 -4.52
C GLY A 247 4.29 -12.36 -4.65
N THR A 248 3.93 -12.90 -5.80
CA THR A 248 2.64 -13.60 -5.98
C THR A 248 2.57 -14.89 -5.17
N GLN A 249 3.71 -15.57 -5.02
CA GLN A 249 3.82 -16.89 -4.38
C GLN A 249 4.05 -16.86 -2.86
N THR A 250 4.25 -15.69 -2.25
CA THR A 250 4.47 -15.55 -0.79
C THR A 250 3.16 -15.62 0.01
N LYS A 251 2.68 -16.82 0.35
CA LYS A 251 1.42 -16.98 1.10
C LYS A 251 1.64 -17.23 2.58
N SER A 252 0.94 -16.52 3.45
CA SER A 252 1.04 -16.60 4.90
C SER A 252 0.05 -17.56 5.56
N PHE A 253 -1.12 -17.79 4.95
CA PHE A 253 -2.26 -18.49 5.53
C PHE A 253 -2.69 -19.74 4.79
N PHE A 254 -2.62 -19.71 3.45
CA PHE A 254 -3.14 -20.76 2.59
C PHE A 254 -2.12 -21.11 1.53
N GLY A 255 -1.90 -22.40 1.28
CA GLY A 255 -1.14 -22.83 0.09
C GLY A 255 -1.92 -22.51 -1.18
N SER A 256 -1.24 -22.18 -2.27
CA SER A 256 -1.87 -22.03 -3.59
C SER A 256 -2.52 -23.35 -4.05
N LYS A 257 -3.67 -23.27 -4.71
CA LYS A 257 -4.32 -24.42 -5.37
C LYS A 257 -3.74 -24.71 -6.76
N ASP A 258 -3.26 -23.68 -7.45
CA ASP A 258 -2.56 -23.80 -8.73
C ASP A 258 -1.06 -23.91 -8.49
N PRO A 259 -0.34 -24.73 -9.27
CA PRO A 259 0.79 -25.52 -8.78
C PRO A 259 1.74 -24.71 -7.90
N PRO A 260 1.88 -25.05 -6.62
CA PRO A 260 2.49 -24.16 -5.64
C PRO A 260 4.00 -24.05 -5.87
N GLY A 261 4.43 -22.86 -6.28
CA GLY A 261 5.83 -22.48 -6.27
C GLY A 261 6.32 -22.21 -4.85
N PRO A 262 7.58 -22.53 -4.48
CA PRO A 262 8.10 -22.19 -3.17
C PRO A 262 8.14 -20.66 -3.00
N GLY A 263 7.40 -20.15 -2.01
CA GLY A 263 7.40 -18.72 -1.67
C GLY A 263 8.77 -18.20 -1.23
N ALA A 264 9.67 -19.12 -0.84
CA ALA A 264 11.07 -18.82 -0.54
C ALA A 264 11.83 -18.15 -1.69
N ILE A 265 11.51 -18.47 -2.95
CA ILE A 265 12.19 -17.88 -4.11
C ILE A 265 11.91 -16.37 -4.20
N PRO A 266 10.66 -15.90 -4.38
CA PRO A 266 10.39 -14.46 -4.43
C PRO A 266 10.74 -13.74 -3.12
N ALA A 267 10.53 -14.37 -1.97
CA ALA A 267 10.90 -13.78 -0.68
C ALA A 267 12.41 -13.49 -0.56
N THR A 268 13.27 -14.39 -1.07
CA THR A 268 14.72 -14.18 -1.10
C THR A 268 15.09 -13.02 -2.02
N PHE A 269 14.42 -12.91 -3.18
CA PHE A 269 14.67 -11.80 -4.11
C PHE A 269 14.23 -10.44 -3.55
N ILE A 270 13.20 -10.39 -2.69
CA ILE A 270 12.86 -9.16 -1.94
C ILE A 270 14.03 -8.75 -1.03
N LEU A 271 14.64 -9.70 -0.30
CA LEU A 271 15.79 -9.41 0.55
C LEU A 271 17.00 -8.93 -0.27
N VAL A 272 17.32 -9.65 -1.36
CA VAL A 272 18.42 -9.30 -2.27
C VAL A 272 18.20 -7.90 -2.86
N ARG A 273 16.96 -7.56 -3.25
CA ARG A 273 16.60 -6.23 -3.78
C ARG A 273 16.95 -5.14 -2.78
N PHE A 274 16.52 -5.26 -1.52
CA PHE A 274 16.78 -4.24 -0.51
C PHE A 274 18.27 -4.08 -0.19
N PHE A 275 19.01 -5.19 -0.05
CA PHE A 275 20.46 -5.12 0.13
C PHE A 275 21.16 -4.47 -1.06
N THR A 276 20.73 -4.80 -2.28
CA THR A 276 21.27 -4.22 -3.51
C THR A 276 21.01 -2.73 -3.57
N TRP A 277 19.77 -2.29 -3.28
CA TRP A 277 19.43 -0.86 -3.25
C TRP A 277 20.24 -0.09 -2.22
N ALA A 278 20.35 -0.61 -1.00
CA ALA A 278 21.14 0.01 0.06
C ALA A 278 22.62 0.13 -0.35
N ALA A 279 23.19 -0.92 -0.93
CA ALA A 279 24.57 -0.92 -1.41
C ALA A 279 24.78 0.08 -2.56
N LEU A 280 23.88 0.10 -3.55
CA LEU A 280 23.96 1.01 -4.69
C LEU A 280 23.82 2.48 -4.25
N CYS A 281 22.96 2.79 -3.28
CA CYS A 281 22.86 4.14 -2.72
C CYS A 281 24.15 4.62 -2.04
N CYS A 282 25.05 3.71 -1.66
CA CYS A 282 26.36 4.05 -1.10
C CYS A 282 27.45 4.23 -2.17
N LEU A 283 27.19 3.89 -3.43
CA LEU A 283 28.13 4.05 -4.54
C LEU A 283 27.90 5.39 -5.24
N ASP A 284 28.90 6.27 -5.21
CA ASP A 284 28.84 7.56 -5.89
C ASP A 284 29.08 7.40 -7.40
N LEU A 285 28.10 7.87 -8.18
CA LEU A 285 28.17 7.99 -9.64
C LEU A 285 28.01 9.47 -10.01
N PRO A 286 29.09 10.28 -9.95
CA PRO A 286 29.01 11.73 -10.11
C PRO A 286 28.59 12.16 -11.51
N GLN A 287 28.82 11.32 -12.53
CA GLN A 287 28.43 11.56 -13.92
C GLN A 287 27.13 10.83 -14.31
N GLY A 288 26.43 10.21 -13.35
CA GLY A 288 25.28 9.36 -13.60
C GLY A 288 25.66 8.03 -14.26
N LEU A 289 24.68 7.41 -14.94
CA LEU A 289 24.84 6.13 -15.64
C LEU A 289 25.23 6.32 -17.11
N LEU A 290 24.58 7.27 -17.79
CA LEU A 290 24.75 7.54 -19.23
C LEU A 290 24.48 9.03 -19.50
N PRO A 291 25.18 9.70 -20.42
CA PRO A 291 24.96 11.11 -20.77
C PRO A 291 23.71 11.32 -21.64
N VAL A 292 22.60 10.65 -21.31
CA VAL A 292 21.33 10.70 -22.07
C VAL A 292 20.20 11.10 -21.12
N GLY A 293 19.65 12.29 -21.31
CA GLY A 293 18.52 12.79 -20.51
C GLY A 293 18.80 12.83 -19.00
N SER A 294 17.86 12.34 -18.19
CA SER A 294 17.98 12.29 -16.73
C SER A 294 18.95 11.23 -16.19
N LEU A 295 19.48 10.34 -17.05
CA LEU A 295 20.44 9.32 -16.65
C LEU A 295 21.84 9.88 -16.38
N GLY A 296 22.13 11.10 -16.84
CA GLY A 296 23.43 11.77 -16.63
C GLY A 296 23.50 12.58 -15.34
N ARG A 297 22.42 12.60 -14.54
CA ARG A 297 22.42 13.33 -13.26
C ARG A 297 23.33 12.62 -12.25
N PRO A 298 23.92 13.36 -11.28
CA PRO A 298 24.64 12.73 -10.18
C PRO A 298 23.75 11.74 -9.43
N MET A 299 24.33 10.61 -9.02
CA MET A 299 23.64 9.55 -8.28
C MET A 299 24.51 9.06 -7.12
N GLY A 300 23.87 8.43 -6.13
CA GLY A 300 24.56 7.73 -5.04
C GLY A 300 24.62 8.52 -3.74
N ARG A 301 25.67 8.28 -2.96
CA ARG A 301 25.78 8.71 -1.56
C ARG A 301 25.66 10.21 -1.39
N LYS A 302 26.26 11.01 -2.28
CA LYS A 302 26.15 12.48 -2.24
C LYS A 302 24.70 12.95 -2.36
N VAL A 303 23.93 12.35 -3.26
CA VAL A 303 22.51 12.68 -3.47
C VAL A 303 21.67 12.22 -2.28
N LEU A 304 21.91 11.01 -1.77
CA LEU A 304 21.26 10.52 -0.56
C LEU A 304 21.49 11.47 0.62
N ARG A 305 22.72 11.96 0.75
CA ARG A 305 23.09 12.88 1.82
C ARG A 305 22.32 14.20 1.72
N GLN A 306 22.40 14.86 0.57
CA GLN A 306 21.79 16.17 0.35
C GLN A 306 20.27 16.13 0.44
N ASN A 307 19.64 15.13 -0.16
CA ASN A 307 18.18 15.11 -0.31
C ASN A 307 17.46 14.48 0.89
N PHE A 308 18.14 13.67 1.72
CA PHE A 308 17.50 12.91 2.79
C PHE A 308 18.25 12.98 4.13
N LEU A 309 19.55 12.69 4.18
CA LEU A 309 20.27 12.65 5.47
C LEU A 309 20.42 14.04 6.11
N GLU A 310 20.73 15.06 5.32
CA GLU A 310 20.83 16.44 5.79
C GLU A 310 19.46 16.98 6.27
N PRO A 311 18.35 16.76 5.54
CA PRO A 311 17.01 17.03 6.05
C PRO A 311 16.68 16.34 7.38
N VAL A 312 17.06 15.07 7.55
CA VAL A 312 16.84 14.35 8.82
C VAL A 312 17.68 14.96 9.94
N ALA A 313 18.95 15.24 9.70
CA ALA A 313 19.83 15.88 10.68
C ALA A 313 19.27 17.23 11.12
N ALA A 314 18.79 18.01 10.15
CA ALA A 314 18.11 19.25 10.40
C ALA A 314 16.89 19.00 11.32
N CYS A 315 16.00 18.05 10.99
CA CYS A 315 14.79 17.79 11.79
C CYS A 315 15.13 17.40 13.23
N GLN A 316 16.22 16.67 13.43
CA GLN A 316 16.74 16.33 14.75
C GLN A 316 17.21 17.56 15.53
N GLU A 317 17.93 18.49 14.89
CA GLU A 317 18.33 19.75 15.52
C GLU A 317 17.12 20.60 15.94
N ALA A 318 16.08 20.66 15.11
CA ALA A 318 14.84 21.35 15.46
C ALA A 318 14.10 20.70 16.62
N LEU A 319 14.01 19.37 16.65
CA LEU A 319 13.42 18.64 17.78
C LEU A 319 14.22 18.84 19.07
N ALA A 320 15.55 18.83 18.99
CA ALA A 320 16.42 19.12 20.13
C ALA A 320 16.18 20.54 20.66
N CYS A 321 16.10 21.54 19.77
CA CYS A 321 15.78 22.91 20.17
C CYS A 321 14.36 23.04 20.77
N LEU A 322 13.35 22.41 20.17
CA LEU A 322 11.99 22.42 20.73
C LEU A 322 11.98 21.81 22.14
N SER A 323 12.66 20.66 22.29
CA SER A 323 12.73 19.95 23.57
C SER A 323 13.43 20.77 24.66
N SER A 324 14.50 21.50 24.32
CA SER A 324 15.22 22.35 25.26
C SER A 324 14.40 23.57 25.70
N HIS A 325 13.54 24.12 24.83
CA HIS A 325 12.60 25.18 25.21
C HIS A 325 11.39 24.66 26.01
N THR A 326 10.88 23.46 25.73
CA THR A 326 9.77 22.87 26.49
C THR A 326 10.19 22.35 27.87
N GLY A 327 11.46 21.97 28.05
CA GLY A 327 12.02 21.48 29.31
C GLY A 327 12.21 22.56 30.38
N VAL A 328 11.98 23.84 30.08
CA VAL A 328 12.19 24.97 31.00
C VAL A 328 10.88 25.49 31.63
N SER A 329 9.72 24.86 31.35
CA SER A 329 8.41 25.32 31.83
C SER A 329 7.62 24.26 32.62
N PHE A 330 8.29 23.49 33.48
CA PHE A 330 7.62 22.94 34.66
C PHE A 330 8.18 23.65 35.88
N ASN A 331 7.44 24.64 36.40
CA ASN A 331 7.64 25.17 37.74
C ASN A 331 7.47 24.00 38.73
N ALA A 332 8.56 23.32 39.03
CA ALA A 332 8.66 22.46 40.20
C ALA A 332 8.81 23.38 41.43
N GLU A 333 7.69 23.90 41.93
CA GLU A 333 7.59 24.22 43.35
C GLU A 333 7.66 22.90 44.13
N ALA A 334 8.87 22.38 44.34
CA ALA A 334 9.19 21.47 45.44
C ALA A 334 10.69 21.19 45.45
N ASN A 335 11.37 21.79 46.42
CA ASN A 335 12.63 21.35 47.04
C ASN A 335 13.06 19.93 46.66
N THR A 336 13.88 19.78 45.63
CA THR A 336 14.79 18.63 45.52
C THR A 336 16.02 19.04 44.73
N THR A 337 17.16 18.95 45.40
CA THR A 337 18.55 19.07 44.93
C THR A 337 18.72 18.88 43.41
N SER A 338 18.77 20.00 42.70
CA SER A 338 19.06 20.07 41.28
C SER A 338 20.52 19.74 41.01
N ILE A 339 20.78 18.65 40.28
CA ILE A 339 22.02 18.48 39.53
C ILE A 339 21.97 19.52 38.40
N PHE A 340 22.67 20.63 38.58
CA PHE A 340 22.94 21.60 37.52
C PHE A 340 23.75 20.92 36.42
N ILE A 341 23.08 20.56 35.32
CA ILE A 341 23.77 20.39 34.04
C ILE A 341 24.08 21.82 33.58
N ARG A 342 25.36 22.19 33.66
CA ARG A 342 25.88 23.50 33.25
C ARG A 342 25.35 23.90 31.88
N GLU A 343 24.64 25.02 31.84
CA GLU A 343 24.62 25.96 30.72
C GLU A 343 26.07 26.27 30.29
N GLU A 344 26.32 26.15 28.99
CA GLU A 344 27.32 26.86 28.14
C GLU A 344 27.72 26.03 26.90
N VAL A 345 26.78 25.27 26.32
CA VAL A 345 26.82 25.08 24.85
C VAL A 345 25.83 26.09 24.32
N GLY A 346 26.34 27.25 23.89
CA GLY A 346 25.53 28.28 23.26
C GLY A 346 24.81 27.66 22.07
N PHE A 347 23.54 27.29 22.26
CA PHE A 347 22.66 27.02 21.15
C PHE A 347 22.59 28.33 20.37
N GLY A 348 23.22 28.35 19.19
CA GLY A 348 23.03 29.44 18.24
C GLY A 348 21.53 29.66 18.00
N PRO A 349 21.12 30.82 17.46
CA PRO A 349 19.71 31.08 17.20
C PRO A 349 19.14 29.90 16.41
N CYS A 350 18.14 29.20 16.98
CA CYS A 350 17.51 28.07 16.33
C CYS A 350 16.89 28.54 15.01
N ARG A 351 17.61 28.35 13.92
CA ARG A 351 17.18 28.71 12.57
C ARG A 351 16.76 27.44 11.87
N TRP A 352 15.46 27.22 11.87
CA TRP A 352 14.82 26.15 11.11
C TRP A 352 14.24 26.73 9.81
N PRO A 353 14.64 26.26 8.61
CA PRO A 353 15.71 25.32 8.29
C PRO A 353 17.11 25.98 8.20
N ALA A 354 18.17 25.25 8.57
CA ALA A 354 19.56 25.71 8.48
C ALA A 354 20.23 25.44 7.11
N ALA A 355 19.60 24.68 6.21
CA ALA A 355 20.14 24.32 4.90
C ALA A 355 19.42 25.07 3.76
N GLY A 356 20.18 25.88 3.02
CA GLY A 356 19.71 26.94 2.13
C GLY A 356 19.08 26.54 0.79
N GLU A 357 18.47 25.36 0.64
CA GLU A 357 17.86 24.95 -0.65
C GLU A 357 16.46 24.30 -0.54
N LEU A 358 16.08 23.72 0.60
CA LEU A 358 14.77 23.06 0.77
C LEU A 358 13.87 23.84 1.72
N ASN A 359 12.62 24.05 1.31
CA ASN A 359 11.61 24.64 2.17
C ASN A 359 11.21 23.66 3.31
N THR A 360 10.68 24.19 4.41
CA THR A 360 10.38 23.42 5.63
C THR A 360 9.53 22.17 5.37
N ALA A 361 8.55 22.25 4.48
CA ALA A 361 7.66 21.12 4.18
C ALA A 361 8.37 19.99 3.42
N SER A 362 9.27 20.31 2.49
CA SER A 362 10.09 19.31 1.77
C SER A 362 11.07 18.62 2.71
N THR A 363 11.68 19.38 3.62
CA THR A 363 12.58 18.85 4.65
C THR A 363 11.87 17.83 5.53
N ILE A 364 10.66 18.15 6.01
CA ILE A 364 9.84 17.23 6.81
C ILE A 364 9.44 16.01 5.98
N PHE A 365 8.95 16.21 4.76
CA PHE A 365 8.51 15.13 3.88
C PHE A 365 9.65 14.13 3.58
N ASN A 366 10.81 14.61 3.15
CA ASN A 366 11.97 13.76 2.85
C ASN A 366 12.50 13.06 4.11
N SER A 367 12.43 13.73 5.27
CA SER A 367 12.77 13.10 6.55
C SER A 367 11.81 11.97 6.90
N CYS A 368 10.50 12.17 6.70
CA CYS A 368 9.49 11.15 6.90
C CYS A 368 9.69 9.96 5.96
N LEU A 369 9.97 10.20 4.66
CA LEU A 369 10.26 9.13 3.71
C LEU A 369 11.47 8.29 4.14
N LEU A 370 12.58 8.96 4.49
CA LEU A 370 13.77 8.25 4.93
C LEU A 370 13.52 7.48 6.23
N PHE A 371 12.79 8.06 7.18
CA PHE A 371 12.41 7.38 8.42
C PHE A 371 11.57 6.12 8.15
N LEU A 372 10.52 6.24 7.31
CA LEU A 372 9.70 5.08 6.93
C LEU A 372 10.54 3.99 6.27
N ALA A 373 11.44 4.36 5.35
CA ALA A 373 12.33 3.41 4.69
C ALA A 373 13.28 2.72 5.69
N VAL A 374 14.00 3.50 6.51
CA VAL A 374 15.03 2.99 7.44
C VAL A 374 14.43 2.18 8.59
N VAL A 375 13.19 2.45 9.00
CA VAL A 375 12.53 1.71 10.08
C VAL A 375 11.71 0.53 9.55
N LEU A 376 10.84 0.76 8.57
CA LEU A 376 9.88 -0.26 8.14
C LEU A 376 10.53 -1.34 7.25
N VAL A 377 11.53 -1.00 6.44
CA VAL A 377 12.22 -2.01 5.59
C VAL A 377 12.94 -3.06 6.45
N PRO A 378 13.80 -2.70 7.43
CA PRO A 378 14.43 -3.71 8.27
C PRO A 378 13.42 -4.55 9.07
N VAL A 379 12.37 -3.93 9.60
CA VAL A 379 11.28 -4.66 10.28
C VAL A 379 10.63 -5.66 9.33
N HIS A 380 10.34 -5.24 8.09
CA HIS A 380 9.77 -6.11 7.07
C HIS A 380 10.72 -7.26 6.69
N MET A 381 12.01 -6.99 6.51
CA MET A 381 13.03 -8.00 6.22
C MET A 381 13.17 -9.03 7.35
N CYS A 382 13.16 -8.58 8.60
CA CYS A 382 13.16 -9.46 9.77
C CYS A 382 11.92 -10.36 9.79
N LEU A 383 10.74 -9.81 9.50
CA LEU A 383 9.49 -10.58 9.46
C LEU A 383 9.46 -11.57 8.30
N ILE A 384 9.92 -11.20 7.10
CA ILE A 384 10.07 -12.14 5.98
C ILE A 384 10.99 -13.29 6.38
N THR A 385 12.15 -12.96 6.96
CA THR A 385 13.13 -13.96 7.38
C THR A 385 12.53 -14.90 8.43
N ALA A 386 11.86 -14.36 9.45
CA ALA A 386 11.16 -15.16 10.45
C ALA A 386 10.07 -16.04 9.81
N MET A 387 9.27 -15.52 8.87
CA MET A 387 8.25 -16.29 8.17
C MET A 387 8.85 -17.41 7.32
N LEU A 388 9.99 -17.19 6.67
CA LEU A 388 10.69 -18.22 5.89
C LEU A 388 11.17 -19.38 6.76
N PHE A 389 11.63 -19.11 7.98
CA PHE A 389 12.11 -20.16 8.88
C PHE A 389 11.01 -20.81 9.72
N LEU A 390 9.96 -20.06 10.07
CA LEU A 390 8.98 -20.49 11.07
C LEU A 390 7.61 -20.84 10.47
N ASN A 391 7.28 -20.39 9.26
CA ASN A 391 5.98 -20.64 8.62
C ASN A 391 6.14 -21.52 7.37
N PRO A 392 5.82 -22.83 7.46
CA PRO A 392 5.94 -23.75 6.32
C PRO A 392 4.98 -23.40 5.17
N THR A 393 3.85 -22.73 5.45
CA THR A 393 2.96 -22.19 4.41
C THR A 393 3.70 -21.14 3.58
N TYR A 394 4.48 -20.28 4.25
CA TYR A 394 5.20 -19.18 3.62
C TYR A 394 6.39 -19.66 2.80
N ALA A 395 7.18 -20.58 3.35
CA ALA A 395 8.35 -21.11 2.66
C ALA A 395 8.00 -22.09 1.53
N PHE A 396 7.09 -23.04 1.82
CA PHE A 396 6.86 -24.23 1.00
C PHE A 396 5.41 -24.40 0.54
N GLN A 397 4.55 -23.41 0.77
CA GLN A 397 3.13 -23.46 0.37
C GLN A 397 2.36 -24.65 0.96
N VAL A 398 2.76 -25.12 2.16
CA VAL A 398 2.02 -26.16 2.89
C VAL A 398 0.65 -25.63 3.28
N ASP A 399 -0.41 -26.32 2.87
CA ASP A 399 -1.76 -25.81 3.01
C ASP A 399 -2.35 -26.01 4.42
N ASN A 400 -3.11 -25.02 4.89
CA ASN A 400 -3.89 -25.11 6.13
C ASN A 400 -5.34 -25.48 5.81
N VAL A 401 -5.60 -26.79 5.70
CA VAL A 401 -6.90 -27.33 5.30
C VAL A 401 -8.00 -26.96 6.30
N GLU A 402 -7.71 -26.96 7.60
CA GLU A 402 -8.68 -26.62 8.65
C GLU A 402 -9.17 -25.17 8.51
N LEU A 403 -8.23 -24.22 8.43
CA LEU A 403 -8.57 -22.81 8.26
C LEU A 403 -9.31 -22.55 6.94
N ARG A 404 -8.91 -23.24 5.87
CA ARG A 404 -9.55 -23.13 4.55
C ARG A 404 -11.03 -23.52 4.63
N GLU A 405 -11.35 -24.64 5.26
CA GLU A 405 -12.74 -25.09 5.38
C GLU A 405 -13.55 -24.21 6.34
N GLU A 406 -12.95 -23.71 7.42
CA GLU A 406 -13.59 -22.75 8.33
C GLU A 406 -14.00 -21.45 7.59
N VAL A 407 -13.10 -20.90 6.77
CA VAL A 407 -13.36 -19.69 5.96
C VAL A 407 -14.43 -19.94 4.89
N LYS A 408 -14.38 -21.07 4.17
CA LYS A 408 -15.42 -21.42 3.19
C LYS A 408 -16.79 -21.58 3.85
N LYS A 409 -16.85 -22.23 5.01
CA LYS A 409 -18.10 -22.38 5.78
C LYS A 409 -18.67 -21.01 6.13
N LYS A 410 -17.84 -20.09 6.62
CA LYS A 410 -18.29 -18.73 6.95
C LYS A 410 -18.73 -17.94 5.72
N SER A 411 -18.03 -18.08 4.60
CA SER A 411 -18.43 -17.45 3.33
C SER A 411 -19.82 -17.88 2.90
N ARG A 412 -20.14 -19.18 2.98
CA ARG A 412 -21.49 -19.69 2.65
C ARG A 412 -22.57 -19.13 3.59
N GLU A 413 -22.26 -18.98 4.87
CA GLU A 413 -23.17 -18.36 5.84
C GLU A 413 -23.47 -16.90 5.46
N ILE A 414 -22.45 -16.13 5.09
CA ILE A 414 -22.59 -14.74 4.68
C ILE A 414 -23.38 -14.61 3.37
N SER A 415 -23.10 -15.44 2.37
CA SER A 415 -23.85 -15.43 1.11
C SER A 415 -25.32 -15.79 1.31
N LYS A 416 -25.63 -16.73 2.22
CA LYS A 416 -27.03 -17.06 2.56
C LYS A 416 -27.74 -15.88 3.23
N PHE A 417 -27.06 -15.19 4.14
CA PHE A 417 -27.60 -13.99 4.80
C PHE A 417 -27.87 -12.87 3.79
N ALA A 418 -26.93 -12.62 2.88
CA ALA A 418 -27.09 -11.63 1.81
C ALA A 418 -28.33 -11.93 0.94
N ALA A 419 -28.49 -13.19 0.50
CA ALA A 419 -29.64 -13.61 -0.30
C ALA A 419 -30.98 -13.44 0.45
N GLN A 420 -31.01 -13.71 1.76
CA GLN A 420 -32.21 -13.50 2.58
C GLN A 420 -32.58 -12.01 2.68
N ASN A 421 -31.59 -11.12 2.85
CA ASN A 421 -31.83 -9.67 2.88
C ASN A 421 -32.34 -9.14 1.54
N GLU A 422 -31.81 -9.66 0.42
CA GLU A 422 -32.30 -9.31 -0.92
C GLU A 422 -33.76 -9.72 -1.11
N GLN A 423 -34.12 -10.93 -0.67
CA GLN A 423 -35.50 -11.42 -0.72
C GLN A 423 -36.43 -10.60 0.18
N ALA A 424 -36.00 -10.26 1.40
CA ALA A 424 -36.76 -9.43 2.33
C ALA A 424 -36.93 -7.97 1.86
N ALA A 425 -35.97 -7.46 1.09
CA ALA A 425 -36.04 -6.13 0.48
C ALA A 425 -36.96 -6.05 -0.75
N GLY A 426 -37.48 -7.19 -1.25
CA GLY A 426 -38.50 -7.25 -2.29
C GLY A 426 -38.00 -7.21 -3.75
N GLU A 427 -36.71 -7.35 -4.02
CA GLU A 427 -36.14 -7.04 -5.35
C GLU A 427 -36.16 -8.19 -6.39
N HIS A 428 -36.69 -9.36 -6.07
CA HIS A 428 -36.93 -10.38 -7.13
C HIS A 428 -37.98 -9.93 -8.17
N THR A 429 -38.74 -8.87 -7.91
CA THR A 429 -39.74 -8.33 -8.85
C THR A 429 -39.24 -7.16 -9.72
N GLU A 430 -38.12 -6.50 -9.39
CA GLU A 430 -37.56 -5.41 -10.22
C GLU A 430 -36.37 -5.84 -11.10
N LEU A 431 -35.79 -7.02 -10.85
CA LEU A 431 -34.69 -7.60 -11.64
C LEU A 431 -35.17 -8.52 -12.79
N SER A 432 -36.48 -8.68 -12.97
CA SER A 432 -37.00 -9.30 -14.19
C SER A 432 -36.90 -8.27 -15.30
N PRO A 433 -36.27 -8.58 -16.45
CA PRO A 433 -36.30 -7.67 -17.58
C PRO A 433 -37.77 -7.38 -17.88
N LEU A 434 -38.14 -6.10 -17.88
CA LEU A 434 -39.43 -5.66 -18.41
C LEU A 434 -39.66 -6.41 -19.73
N PRO A 435 -40.80 -7.10 -19.91
CA PRO A 435 -41.10 -7.73 -21.18
C PRO A 435 -41.13 -6.62 -22.24
N THR A 436 -40.28 -6.78 -23.25
CA THR A 436 -40.27 -5.98 -24.48
C THR A 436 -41.62 -5.99 -25.17
#